data_AF-A0A8T5NI47-F1
#
_entry.id   AF-A0A8T5NI47-F1
#
_cell.length_a   1.000
_cell.length_b   1.000
_cell.length_c   1.000
_cell.angle_alpha   90.00
_cell.angle_beta   90.00
_cell.angle_gamma   90.00
#
_symmetry.space_group_name_H-M   'P 1'
#
loop_
_entity.id
_entity.type
_entity.pdbx_description
1 polymer ?
#
loop_
_entity_poly.entity_id
_entity_poly.type
_entity_poly.pdbx_seq_one_letter_code
_entity_poly.pdbx_strand_id
1 'polypeptide(L)'
;MMVSVSARKRIEAIERDVIPSMFVGVLSKDDKWLKHTLEETLPKLEARALHLARECKKSGECKEDDTLCNEERISAMFKEASNKLKKENLVRKAHSRYHH
;
A
#
# COMPACT_ATOMS: atom_id res chain seq x y z
N MET A 1 18.26 -2.92 -24.77
CA MET A 1 16.86 -3.39 -24.63
C MET A 1 16.25 -2.70 -23.43
N MET A 2 15.20 -1.91 -23.61
CA MET A 2 14.46 -1.30 -22.49
C MET A 2 13.67 -2.44 -21.83
N VAL A 3 14.16 -2.94 -20.69
CA VAL A 3 13.47 -4.02 -19.96
C VAL A 3 12.24 -3.39 -19.32
N SER A 4 11.09 -3.48 -19.97
CA SER A 4 9.83 -3.11 -19.34
C SER A 4 9.64 -3.99 -18.10
N VAL A 5 9.56 -3.38 -16.93
CA VAL A 5 9.29 -4.10 -15.69
C VAL A 5 7.89 -4.69 -15.81
N SER A 6 7.79 -6.01 -15.73
CA SER A 6 6.54 -6.75 -15.90
C SER A 6 5.48 -6.32 -14.88
N ALA A 7 4.20 -6.47 -15.20
CA ALA A 7 3.11 -6.05 -14.30
C ALA A 7 3.23 -6.77 -12.95
N ARG A 8 3.60 -8.06 -12.98
CA ARG A 8 3.90 -8.87 -11.79
C ARG A 8 4.97 -8.24 -10.89
N LYS A 9 6.12 -7.86 -11.45
CA LYS A 9 7.22 -7.23 -10.70
C LYS A 9 6.82 -5.90 -10.07
N ARG A 10 5.93 -5.14 -10.72
CA ARG A 10 5.43 -3.86 -10.18
C ARG A 10 4.51 -4.09 -8.97
N ILE A 11 3.67 -5.12 -8.98
CA ILE A 11 2.85 -5.49 -7.82
C ILE A 11 3.74 -5.95 -6.67
N GLU A 12 4.74 -6.77 -6.96
CA GLU A 12 5.69 -7.25 -5.96
C GLU A 12 6.45 -6.10 -5.28
N ALA A 13 6.91 -5.10 -6.05
CA ALA A 13 7.54 -3.91 -5.50
C ALA A 13 6.58 -3.06 -4.65
N ILE A 14 5.30 -2.99 -5.01
CA ILE A 14 4.29 -2.30 -4.19
C ILE A 14 4.15 -2.98 -2.83
N GLU A 15 4.07 -4.31 -2.81
CA GLU A 15 3.93 -5.09 -1.58
C GLU A 15 5.19 -5.08 -0.71
N ARG A 16 6.37 -5.25 -1.32
CA ARG A 16 7.64 -5.44 -0.58
C ARG A 16 8.37 -4.15 -0.25
N ASP A 17 8.20 -3.11 -1.06
CA ASP A 17 8.98 -1.87 -0.90
C ASP A 17 8.07 -0.68 -0.56
N VAL A 18 7.05 -0.44 -1.38
CA VAL A 18 6.24 0.79 -1.26
C VAL A 18 5.42 0.79 0.02
N ILE A 19 4.64 -0.26 0.29
CA ILE A 19 3.81 -0.32 1.50
C ILE A 19 4.67 -0.26 2.78
N PRO A 20 5.75 -1.07 2.95
CA PRO A 20 6.60 -0.97 4.12
C PRO A 20 7.26 0.40 4.30
N SER A 21 7.67 1.06 3.21
CA SER A 21 8.29 2.40 3.28
C SER A 21 7.38 3.46 3.92
N MET A 22 6.05 3.31 3.82
CA MET A 22 5.10 4.23 4.45
C MET A 22 5.12 4.18 5.97
N PHE A 23 5.58 3.07 6.55
CA PHE A 23 5.67 2.90 8.00
C PHE A 23 7.02 3.39 8.56
N VAL A 24 8.02 3.60 7.71
CA VAL A 24 9.33 4.09 8.14
C VAL A 24 9.22 5.51 8.66
N GLY A 25 9.51 5.68 9.95
CA GLY A 25 9.45 6.98 10.61
C GLY A 25 8.03 7.56 10.70
N VAL A 26 6.98 6.73 10.61
CA VAL A 26 5.58 7.19 10.65
C VAL A 26 5.26 8.05 11.88
N LEU A 27 5.88 7.73 13.03
CA LEU A 27 5.74 8.48 14.28
C LEU A 27 6.27 9.93 14.19
N SER A 28 7.20 10.19 13.27
CA SER A 28 7.77 11.53 13.01
C SER A 28 7.02 12.33 11.94
N LYS A 29 6.04 11.71 11.25
CA LYS A 29 5.24 12.39 10.22
C LYS A 29 4.16 13.24 10.87
N ASP A 30 3.75 14.32 10.19
CA ASP A 30 2.70 15.21 10.65
C ASP A 30 1.29 14.71 10.31
N ASP A 31 0.26 15.37 10.86
CA ASP A 31 -1.15 15.04 10.58
C ASP A 31 -1.52 15.25 9.11
N LYS A 32 -0.88 16.22 8.42
CA LYS A 32 -1.15 16.52 7.01
C LYS A 32 -0.70 15.38 6.10
N TRP A 33 0.53 14.90 6.30
CA TRP A 33 1.07 13.76 5.59
C TRP A 33 0.20 12.52 5.78
N LEU A 34 -0.23 12.25 7.02
CA LEU A 34 -1.06 11.09 7.31
C LEU A 34 -2.43 11.18 6.62
N LYS A 35 -3.10 12.34 6.71
CA LYS A 35 -4.40 12.56 6.07
C LYS A 35 -4.28 12.35 4.55
N HIS A 36 -3.29 12.97 3.92
CA HIS A 36 -3.03 12.82 2.49
C HIS A 36 -2.69 11.36 2.11
N THR A 37 -1.94 10.65 2.97
CA THR A 37 -1.61 9.25 2.72
C THR A 37 -2.84 8.35 2.76
N LEU A 38 -3.71 8.54 3.75
CA LEU A 38 -4.94 7.74 3.93
C LEU A 38 -6.02 8.07 2.89
N GLU A 39 -6.24 9.34 2.56
CA GLU A 39 -7.34 9.78 1.71
C GLU A 39 -6.97 9.76 0.21
N GLU A 40 -5.69 9.88 -0.13
CA GLU A 40 -5.26 9.95 -1.52
C GLU A 40 -4.25 8.87 -1.91
N THR A 41 -3.15 8.75 -1.17
CA THR A 41 -2.01 7.93 -1.63
C THR A 41 -2.34 6.45 -1.64
N LEU A 42 -2.90 5.94 -0.54
CA LEU A 42 -3.28 4.52 -0.43
C LEU A 42 -4.38 4.14 -1.43
N PRO A 43 -5.49 4.88 -1.57
CA PRO A 43 -6.50 4.58 -2.60
C PRO A 43 -5.94 4.61 -4.03
N LYS A 44 -5.07 5.58 -4.36
CA LYS A 44 -4.42 5.65 -5.69
C LYS A 44 -3.51 4.45 -5.94
N LEU A 45 -2.76 4.01 -4.93
CA LEU A 45 -1.90 2.83 -5.03
C LEU A 45 -2.69 1.53 -5.10
N GLU A 46 -3.79 1.40 -4.34
CA GLU A 46 -4.69 0.25 -4.42
C GLU A 46 -5.26 0.11 -5.82
N ALA A 47 -5.82 1.19 -6.37
CA ALA A 47 -6.36 1.20 -7.74
C ALA A 47 -5.29 0.79 -8.77
N ARG A 48 -4.05 1.26 -8.59
CA ARG A 48 -2.92 0.89 -9.44
C ARG A 48 -2.54 -0.58 -9.30
N ALA A 49 -2.48 -1.11 -8.08
CA ALA A 49 -2.18 -2.52 -7.83
C ALA A 49 -3.25 -3.45 -8.42
N LEU A 50 -4.52 -3.10 -8.25
CA LEU A 50 -5.66 -3.82 -8.85
C LEU A 50 -5.60 -3.77 -10.39
N HIS A 51 -5.25 -2.61 -10.96
CA HIS A 51 -5.06 -2.49 -12.40
C HIS A 51 -3.94 -3.41 -12.90
N LEU A 52 -2.77 -3.37 -12.25
CA LEU A 52 -1.64 -4.24 -12.58
C LEU A 52 -2.00 -5.73 -12.44
N ALA A 53 -2.80 -6.10 -11.43
CA ALA A 53 -3.24 -7.48 -11.25
C ALA A 53 -4.11 -7.96 -12.42
N ARG A 54 -5.00 -7.11 -12.91
CA ARG A 54 -5.81 -7.37 -14.11
C ARG A 54 -4.95 -7.46 -15.36
N GLU A 55 -3.94 -6.60 -15.50
CA GLU A 55 -2.97 -6.69 -16.60
C GLU A 55 -2.15 -7.98 -16.53
N CYS A 56 -1.73 -8.43 -15.34
CA CYS A 56 -0.98 -9.69 -15.15
C CYS A 56 -1.82 -10.91 -15.60
N LYS A 57 -3.12 -10.92 -15.25
CA LYS A 57 -4.05 -11.97 -15.68
C LYS A 57 -4.28 -11.95 -17.20
N LYS A 58 -4.49 -10.76 -17.78
CA LYS A 58 -4.70 -10.60 -19.23
C LYS A 58 -3.49 -10.99 -20.07
N SER A 59 -2.28 -10.70 -19.58
CA SER A 59 -1.02 -11.03 -20.27
C SER A 59 -0.56 -12.48 -20.08
N GLY A 60 -1.23 -13.25 -19.19
CA GLY A 60 -0.82 -14.61 -18.85
C GLY A 60 0.43 -14.69 -17.95
N GLU A 61 0.91 -13.56 -17.40
CA GLU A 61 2.02 -13.53 -16.44
C GLU A 61 1.65 -14.17 -15.08
N CYS A 62 0.36 -14.22 -14.78
CA CYS A 62 -0.18 -14.76 -13.54
C CYS A 62 -1.27 -15.80 -13.83
N LYS A 63 -1.15 -16.97 -13.20
CA LYS A 63 -2.17 -18.03 -13.25
C LYS A 63 -3.36 -17.64 -12.36
N GLU A 64 -4.52 -18.28 -12.55
CA GLU A 64 -5.73 -17.99 -11.75
C GLU A 64 -5.49 -18.16 -10.24
N ASP A 65 -4.64 -19.10 -9.83
CA ASP A 65 -4.29 -19.35 -8.43
C ASP A 65 -3.14 -18.49 -7.89
N ASP A 66 -2.61 -17.55 -8.69
CA ASP A 66 -1.50 -16.71 -8.24
C ASP A 66 -2.00 -15.66 -7.24
N THR A 67 -1.69 -15.90 -5.96
CA THR A 67 -2.06 -15.04 -4.84
C THR A 67 -1.58 -13.60 -5.04
N LEU A 68 -0.48 -13.37 -5.78
CA LEU A 68 0.07 -12.05 -6.02
C LEU A 68 -0.92 -11.14 -6.77
N CYS A 69 -1.72 -11.70 -7.68
CA CYS A 69 -2.72 -10.98 -8.48
C CYS A 69 -4.17 -11.24 -8.04
N ASN A 70 -4.35 -11.79 -6.84
CA ASN A 70 -5.66 -11.90 -6.24
C ASN A 70 -6.12 -10.50 -5.79
N GLU A 71 -7.19 -10.00 -6.41
CA GLU A 71 -7.74 -8.66 -6.14
C GLU A 71 -8.23 -8.53 -4.69
N GLU A 72 -8.83 -9.58 -4.12
CA GLU A 72 -9.29 -9.57 -2.72
C GLU A 72 -8.11 -9.48 -1.75
N ARG A 73 -7.02 -10.21 -2.02
CA ARG A 73 -5.79 -10.14 -1.20
C ARG A 73 -5.17 -8.75 -1.27
N ILE A 74 -5.11 -8.16 -2.47
CA ILE A 74 -4.58 -6.81 -2.67
C ILE A 74 -5.40 -5.80 -1.86
N SER A 75 -6.73 -5.81 -2.01
CA SER A 75 -7.60 -4.91 -1.23
C SER A 75 -7.51 -5.14 0.28
N ALA A 76 -7.42 -6.39 0.73
CA ALA A 76 -7.21 -6.71 2.14
C ALA A 76 -5.89 -6.12 2.68
N MET A 77 -4.80 -6.22 1.92
CA MET A 77 -3.50 -5.65 2.27
C MET A 77 -3.54 -4.12 2.39
N PHE A 78 -4.19 -3.42 1.44
CA PHE A 78 -4.33 -1.96 1.52
C PHE A 78 -5.23 -1.52 2.68
N LYS A 79 -6.27 -2.29 2.99
CA LYS A 79 -7.13 -2.07 4.17
C LYS A 79 -6.34 -2.27 5.47
N GLU A 80 -5.52 -3.30 5.56
CA GLU A 80 -4.65 -3.54 6.71
C GLU A 80 -3.63 -2.40 6.89
N ALA A 81 -2.99 -1.97 5.81
CA ALA A 81 -2.05 -0.84 5.84
C ALA A 81 -2.73 0.46 6.33
N SER A 82 -3.92 0.74 5.82
CA SER A 82 -4.74 1.89 6.25
C SER A 82 -5.07 1.82 7.75
N ASN A 83 -5.45 0.64 8.24
CA ASN A 83 -5.78 0.45 9.66
C ASN A 83 -4.56 0.61 10.56
N LYS A 84 -3.40 0.09 10.15
CA LYS A 84 -2.13 0.30 10.88
C LYS A 84 -1.79 1.77 10.98
N LEU A 85 -1.80 2.51 9.86
CA LEU A 85 -1.53 3.96 9.86
C LEU A 85 -2.50 4.75 10.75
N LYS A 86 -3.79 4.40 10.74
CA LYS A 86 -4.79 5.01 11.64
C LYS A 86 -4.46 4.74 13.12
N LYS A 87 -4.04 3.52 13.45
CA LYS A 87 -3.65 3.14 14.82
C LYS A 87 -2.41 3.92 15.28
N GLU A 88 -1.38 4.01 14.45
CA GLU A 88 -0.16 4.79 14.76
C GLU A 88 -0.49 6.26 15.07
N ASN A 89 -1.43 6.86 14.33
CA ASN A 89 -1.87 8.22 14.61
C ASN A 89 -2.57 8.39 15.96
N LEU A 90 -3.41 7.42 16.32
CA LEU A 90 -4.09 7.43 17.62
C LEU A 90 -3.08 7.37 18.75
N VAL A 91 -2.04 6.53 18.62
CA VAL A 91 -0.94 6.43 19.58
C VAL A 91 -0.17 7.76 19.67
N ARG A 92 0.20 8.35 18.53
CA ARG A 92 0.89 9.66 18.50
C ARG A 92 0.08 10.75 19.21
N LYS A 93 -1.21 10.84 18.91
CA LYS A 93 -2.14 11.81 19.52
C LYS A 93 -2.40 11.55 21.00
N ALA A 94 -2.30 10.30 21.46
CA ALA A 94 -2.37 9.98 22.88
C ALA A 94 -1.10 10.45 23.59
N HIS A 95 0.08 10.14 23.06
CA HIS A 95 1.36 10.55 23.66
C HIS A 95 1.54 12.08 23.69
N SER A 96 1.09 12.80 22.67
CA SER A 96 1.19 14.27 22.66
C SER A 96 0.31 14.96 23.70
N ARG A 97 -0.74 14.29 24.22
CA ARG A 97 -1.64 14.88 25.24
C ARG A 97 -1.07 14.83 26.66
N TYR A 98 -0.10 13.97 26.94
CA TYR A 98 0.51 13.83 28.27
C TYR A 98 1.73 14.73 28.48
N HIS A 99 2.16 15.47 27.45
CA HIS A 99 3.31 16.39 27.50
C HIS A 99 2.91 17.86 27.71
N HIS A 100 1.71 18.14 28.22
CA HIS A 100 1.21 19.49 28.46
C HIS A 100 1.07 19.81 29.95
#